data_AF-A0A239JZ67-F1
#
_entry.id   AF-A0A239JZ67-F1
#
_cell.length_a   1.000
_cell.length_b   1.000
_cell.length_c   1.000
_cell.angle_alpha   90.00
_cell.angle_beta   90.00
_cell.angle_gamma   90.00
#
_symmetry.space_group_name_H-M   'P 1'
#
loop_
_entity.id
_entity.type
_entity.pdbx_description
1 polymer ?
#
loop_
_entity_poly.entity_id
_entity_poly.type
_entity_poly.pdbx_seq_one_letter_code
_entity_poly.pdbx_strand_id
1 'polypeptide(L)'
;MTNQGLPQYKCCNGIFKKFSFEDFGIKCIHAFAVLLNMFNSNTNKAIEEFIRYHKEYSNEDFLDIYETRKIRNSEAISIIKDLCNVDQSTDIQNLDKDVRDKHLIELKNRGLSTRQIARLTGIGRSIVMKL
;
A
#
# COMPACT_ATOMS: atom_id res chain seq x y z
N MET A 1 -1.93 43.12 -12.56
CA MET A 1 -1.41 42.78 -11.22
C MET A 1 -2.43 41.85 -10.58
N THR A 2 -2.27 40.55 -10.87
CA THR A 2 -1.96 39.46 -9.92
C THR A 2 -3.22 38.81 -9.32
N ASN A 3 -3.96 38.10 -10.18
CA ASN A 3 -4.81 36.98 -9.75
C ASN A 3 -3.92 35.75 -9.63
N GLN A 4 -3.45 35.43 -8.43
CA GLN A 4 -2.83 34.14 -8.14
C GLN A 4 -3.84 33.29 -7.37
N GLY A 5 -4.64 32.55 -8.13
CA GLY A 5 -5.56 31.55 -7.63
C GLY A 5 -4.81 30.49 -6.85
N LEU A 6 -5.32 30.16 -5.67
CA LEU A 6 -4.77 29.14 -4.78
C LEU A 6 -4.74 27.77 -5.49
N PRO A 7 -3.61 27.05 -5.48
CA PRO A 7 -3.51 25.74 -6.12
C PRO A 7 -4.32 24.70 -5.35
N GLN A 8 -5.27 24.08 -6.04
CA GLN A 8 -6.08 23.00 -5.48
C GLN A 8 -5.47 21.65 -5.85
N TYR A 9 -5.15 20.85 -4.83
CA TYR A 9 -4.58 19.51 -4.94
C TYR A 9 -5.66 18.48 -4.61
N LYS A 10 -5.84 17.42 -5.43
CA LYS A 10 -6.13 16.07 -4.90
C LYS A 10 -6.01 14.92 -5.91
N CYS A 11 -5.99 13.74 -5.30
CA CYS A 11 -5.28 12.51 -5.63
C CYS A 11 -6.01 11.59 -6.62
N CYS A 12 -5.31 11.16 -7.66
CA CYS A 12 -5.62 9.93 -8.40
C CYS A 12 -4.30 9.19 -8.69
N ASN A 13 -4.20 7.95 -8.20
CA ASN A 13 -3.14 6.96 -8.50
C ASN A 13 -1.70 7.37 -8.19
N GLY A 14 -1.45 8.16 -7.14
CA GLY A 14 -0.10 8.37 -6.61
C GLY A 14 0.87 9.11 -7.54
N ILE A 15 0.40 9.75 -8.62
CA ILE A 15 1.23 10.59 -9.47
C ILE A 15 0.48 11.90 -9.70
N PHE A 16 0.97 12.98 -9.09
CA PHE A 16 0.50 14.34 -9.36
C PHE A 16 0.85 14.73 -10.80
N LYS A 17 -0.09 14.57 -11.73
CA LYS A 17 -0.04 15.19 -13.05
C LYS A 17 -1.00 16.36 -13.12
N LYS A 18 -0.53 17.45 -13.71
CA LYS A 18 -1.30 18.66 -14.01
C LYS A 18 -2.41 18.29 -15.01
N PHE A 19 -3.63 18.11 -14.53
CA PHE A 19 -4.80 17.86 -15.37
C PHE A 19 -5.59 19.17 -15.54
N SER A 20 -5.97 19.47 -16.78
CA SER A 20 -6.82 20.62 -17.11
C SER A 20 -8.27 20.29 -16.74
N PHE A 21 -9.02 21.31 -16.30
CA PHE A 21 -10.38 21.21 -15.74
C PHE A 21 -11.49 20.82 -16.74
N GLU A 22 -11.14 20.57 -18.01
CA GLU A 22 -12.11 20.43 -19.10
C GLU A 22 -12.71 19.02 -19.24
N ASP A 23 -12.15 17.99 -18.57
CA ASP A 23 -12.49 16.59 -18.88
C ASP A 23 -13.45 15.88 -17.91
N PHE A 24 -13.80 16.46 -16.75
CA PHE A 24 -14.72 15.80 -15.80
C PHE A 24 -16.15 16.33 -15.92
N GLY A 25 -16.84 15.83 -16.94
CA GLY A 25 -18.24 16.13 -17.24
C GLY A 25 -19.20 15.75 -16.10
N ILE A 26 -19.83 16.77 -15.51
CA ILE A 26 -21.22 16.89 -15.00
C ILE A 26 -21.70 15.90 -13.90
N LYS A 27 -21.16 14.69 -13.77
CA LYS A 27 -21.56 13.70 -12.73
C LYS A 27 -20.92 13.93 -11.34
N CYS A 28 -19.79 14.62 -11.26
CA CYS A 28 -19.06 14.83 -10.00
C CYS A 28 -19.60 16.01 -9.16
N ILE A 29 -20.39 16.91 -9.77
CA ILE A 29 -20.85 18.14 -9.11
C ILE A 29 -21.86 17.82 -7.99
N HIS A 30 -22.75 16.83 -8.19
CA HIS A 30 -23.72 16.44 -7.16
C HIS A 30 -23.06 15.78 -5.94
N ALA A 31 -22.08 14.89 -6.16
CA ALA A 31 -21.35 14.25 -5.07
C ALA A 31 -20.55 15.27 -4.24
N PHE A 32 -20.00 16.28 -4.90
CA PHE A 32 -19.26 17.35 -4.24
C PHE A 32 -20.17 18.28 -3.44
N ALA A 33 -21.38 18.58 -3.93
CA ALA A 33 -22.37 19.37 -3.20
C ALA A 33 -22.85 18.67 -1.91
N VAL A 34 -23.09 17.35 -1.97
CA VAL A 34 -23.47 16.55 -0.79
C VAL A 34 -22.35 16.58 0.26
N LEU A 35 -21.10 16.43 -0.18
CA LEU A 35 -19.93 16.46 0.70
C LEU A 35 -19.77 17.83 1.39
N LEU A 36 -19.92 18.94 0.66
CA LEU A 36 -19.83 20.27 1.24
C LEU A 36 -20.93 20.53 2.28
N ASN A 37 -22.16 20.03 2.04
CA ASN A 37 -23.25 20.14 3.00
C ASN A 37 -22.98 19.41 4.33
N MET A 38 -22.02 18.46 4.38
CA MET A 38 -21.59 17.84 5.65
C MET A 38 -20.79 18.80 6.53
N PHE A 39 -20.14 19.81 5.94
CA PHE A 39 -19.41 20.84 6.67
C PHE A 39 -20.34 22.01 7.01
N ASN A 40 -21.08 22.52 6.02
CA ASN A 40 -21.98 23.65 6.22
C ASN A 40 -23.11 23.68 5.20
N SER A 41 -24.30 24.15 5.59
CA SER A 41 -25.40 24.37 4.65
C SER A 41 -25.18 25.59 3.75
N ASN A 42 -24.30 26.52 4.15
CA ASN A 42 -23.85 27.60 3.28
C ASN A 42 -22.62 27.15 2.49
N THR A 43 -22.75 27.10 1.15
CA THR A 43 -21.71 26.59 0.25
C THR A 43 -20.35 27.27 0.41
N ASN A 44 -20.31 28.60 0.59
CA ASN A 44 -19.05 29.33 0.73
C ASN A 44 -18.37 28.99 2.06
N LYS A 45 -19.14 28.93 3.15
CA LYS A 45 -18.62 28.51 4.46
C LYS A 45 -18.17 27.06 4.45
N ALA A 46 -18.92 26.17 3.79
CA ALA A 46 -18.55 24.76 3.65
C ALA A 46 -17.20 24.59 2.95
N ILE A 47 -16.93 25.37 1.89
CA ILE A 47 -15.66 25.36 1.18
C ILE A 47 -14.53 25.85 2.09
N GLU A 48 -14.74 26.95 2.83
CA GLU A 48 -13.74 27.46 3.78
C GLU A 48 -13.41 26.44 4.88
N GLU A 49 -14.43 25.81 5.45
CA GLU A 49 -14.28 24.81 6.52
C GLU A 49 -13.65 23.52 6.01
N PHE A 50 -14.01 23.07 4.81
CA PHE A 50 -13.39 21.92 4.15
C PHE A 50 -11.89 22.16 3.90
N ILE A 51 -11.54 23.34 3.38
CA ILE A 51 -10.14 23.73 3.14
C ILE A 51 -9.37 23.80 4.46
N ARG A 52 -9.96 24.40 5.51
CA ARG A 52 -9.35 24.49 6.84
C ARG A 52 -9.07 23.10 7.42
N TYR A 53 -10.08 22.25 7.45
CA TYR A 53 -9.98 20.88 7.98
C TYR A 53 -8.90 20.06 7.28
N HIS A 54 -8.77 20.17 5.95
CA HIS A 54 -7.76 19.44 5.19
C HIS A 54 -6.37 20.10 5.14
N LYS A 55 -6.23 21.33 5.66
CA LYS A 55 -4.93 22.01 5.81
C LYS A 55 -4.31 21.84 7.19
N GLU A 56 -5.04 21.30 8.16
CA GLU A 56 -4.48 20.88 9.42
C GLU A 56 -3.61 19.63 9.17
N TYR A 57 -2.30 19.86 9.05
CA TYR A 57 -1.32 18.79 9.05
C TYR A 57 -1.21 18.25 10.48
N SER A 58 -1.65 17.02 10.72
CA SER A 58 -1.29 16.33 11.95
C SER A 58 0.18 15.92 11.88
N ASN A 59 0.92 16.07 12.98
CA ASN A 59 2.25 15.47 13.16
C ASN A 59 2.14 13.97 13.52
N GLU A 60 1.00 13.35 13.22
CA GLU A 60 0.79 11.93 13.48
C GLU A 60 1.53 11.16 12.39
N ASP A 61 2.28 10.14 12.82
CA ASP A 61 2.93 9.21 11.90
C ASP A 61 1.87 8.65 10.95
N PHE A 62 1.99 8.99 9.67
CA PHE A 62 1.18 8.38 8.64
C PHE A 62 1.44 6.87 8.65
N LEU A 63 0.52 6.08 8.10
CA LEU A 63 0.78 4.67 7.85
C LEU A 63 2.00 4.61 6.91
N ASP A 64 3.20 4.40 7.47
CA ASP A 64 4.44 4.29 6.71
C ASP A 64 4.28 3.13 5.74
N ILE A 65 3.93 3.44 4.49
CA ILE A 65 4.05 2.51 3.39
C ILE A 65 5.54 2.44 3.11
N TYR A 66 6.26 1.65 3.91
CA TYR A 66 7.59 1.24 3.57
C TYR A 66 7.48 0.59 2.19
N GLU A 67 8.04 1.23 1.16
CA GLU A 67 8.22 0.64 -0.17
C GLU A 67 9.19 -0.53 -0.04
N THR A 68 8.69 -1.63 0.50
CA THR A 68 9.34 -2.93 0.41
C THR A 68 9.28 -3.31 -1.05
N ARG A 69 10.46 -3.26 -1.71
CA ARG A 69 10.63 -3.71 -3.08
C ARG A 69 9.90 -5.05 -3.24
N LYS A 70 8.92 -5.08 -4.13
CA LYS A 70 8.14 -6.29 -4.39
C LYS A 70 9.04 -7.36 -5.01
N ILE A 71 9.40 -8.37 -4.20
CA ILE A 71 10.19 -9.51 -4.65
C ILE A 71 9.39 -10.30 -5.69
N ARG A 72 9.97 -10.54 -6.86
CA ARG A 72 9.32 -11.33 -7.93
C ARG A 72 9.38 -12.82 -7.61
N ASN A 73 8.53 -13.63 -8.21
CA ASN A 73 8.51 -15.07 -7.94
C ASN A 73 9.85 -15.76 -8.27
N SER A 74 10.50 -15.40 -9.38
CA SER A 74 11.79 -15.96 -9.77
C SER A 74 12.88 -15.66 -8.73
N GLU A 75 12.89 -14.43 -8.22
CA GLU A 75 13.80 -13.98 -7.17
C GLU A 75 13.48 -14.64 -5.82
N ALA A 76 12.21 -14.80 -5.48
CA ALA A 76 11.81 -15.53 -4.28
C ALA A 76 12.25 -17.00 -4.35
N ILE A 77 12.17 -17.64 -5.52
CA ILE A 77 12.65 -19.01 -5.72
C ILE A 77 14.17 -19.10 -5.52
N SER A 78 14.96 -18.18 -6.09
CA SER A 78 16.41 -18.19 -5.88
C SER A 78 16.76 -17.98 -4.41
N ILE A 79 16.15 -16.99 -3.75
CA ILE A 79 16.36 -16.75 -2.30
C ILE A 79 16.06 -18.00 -1.47
N ILE A 80 14.98 -18.72 -1.81
CA ILE A 80 14.59 -19.95 -1.10
C ILE A 80 15.65 -21.04 -1.28
N LYS A 81 16.05 -21.32 -2.52
CA LYS A 81 17.03 -22.38 -2.82
C LYS A 81 18.38 -22.08 -2.18
N ASP A 82 18.85 -20.84 -2.29
CA ASP A 82 20.15 -20.41 -1.79
C ASP A 82 20.19 -20.42 -0.26
N LEU A 83 19.15 -19.93 0.40
CA LEU A 83 19.09 -19.86 1.87
C LEU A 83 18.92 -21.25 2.50
N CYS A 84 18.08 -22.10 1.90
CA CYS A 84 17.71 -23.39 2.48
C CYS A 84 18.58 -24.54 1.97
N ASN A 85 19.48 -24.26 1.01
CA ASN A 85 20.34 -25.24 0.36
C ASN A 85 19.55 -26.44 -0.20
N VAL A 86 18.52 -26.14 -1.01
CA VAL A 86 17.61 -27.12 -1.61
C VAL A 86 17.54 -26.97 -3.12
N ASP A 87 17.33 -28.09 -3.82
CA ASP A 87 17.19 -28.10 -5.28
C ASP A 87 15.83 -27.53 -5.72
N GLN A 88 14.77 -27.84 -4.99
CA GLN A 88 13.42 -27.29 -5.21
C GLN A 88 12.89 -26.63 -3.94
N SER A 89 12.13 -25.54 -4.11
CA SER A 89 11.52 -24.80 -3.00
C SER A 89 10.62 -25.66 -2.10
N THR A 90 10.03 -26.72 -2.66
CA THR A 90 9.17 -27.66 -1.94
C THR A 90 9.93 -28.61 -1.02
N ASP A 91 11.24 -28.81 -1.23
CA ASP A 91 12.04 -29.78 -0.48
C ASP A 91 12.22 -29.35 0.99
N ILE A 92 11.97 -28.07 1.29
CA ILE A 92 11.91 -27.54 2.66
C ILE A 92 10.90 -28.32 3.52
N GLN A 93 9.85 -28.91 2.93
CA GLN A 93 8.88 -29.72 3.67
C GLN A 93 9.50 -30.97 4.31
N ASN A 94 10.61 -31.46 3.74
CA ASN A 94 11.32 -32.66 4.21
C ASN A 94 12.36 -32.36 5.29
N LEU A 95 12.62 -31.08 5.58
CA LEU A 95 13.53 -30.68 6.65
C LEU A 95 12.90 -30.91 8.02
N ASP A 96 13.76 -31.19 9.00
CA ASP A 96 13.35 -31.25 10.40
C ASP A 96 12.63 -29.97 10.82
N LYS A 97 11.64 -30.11 11.70
CA LYS A 97 10.73 -29.01 12.06
C LYS A 97 11.48 -27.75 12.52
N ASP A 98 12.46 -27.90 13.40
CA ASP A 98 13.17 -26.75 13.96
C ASP A 98 14.07 -26.06 12.92
N VAL A 99 14.60 -26.82 11.96
CA VAL A 99 15.42 -26.31 10.85
C VAL A 99 14.52 -25.59 9.84
N ARG A 100 13.41 -26.23 9.47
CA ARG A 100 12.38 -25.67 8.58
C ARG A 100 11.84 -24.37 9.13
N ASP A 101 11.48 -24.32 10.41
CA ASP A 101 10.91 -23.11 11.04
C ASP A 101 11.94 -21.96 11.07
N LYS A 102 13.22 -22.25 11.34
CA LYS A 102 14.31 -21.25 11.24
C LYS A 102 14.44 -20.66 9.83
N HIS A 103 14.41 -21.51 8.80
CA HIS A 103 14.44 -21.03 7.42
C HIS A 103 13.22 -20.16 7.08
N LEU A 104 12.02 -20.53 7.52
CA LEU A 104 10.81 -19.74 7.27
C LEU A 104 10.86 -18.35 7.90
N ILE A 105 11.40 -18.23 9.12
CA ILE A 105 11.62 -16.93 9.78
C ILE A 105 12.60 -16.09 8.96
N GLU A 106 13.72 -16.67 8.54
CA GLU A 106 14.74 -15.95 7.78
C GLU A 106 14.25 -15.53 6.38
N LEU A 107 13.41 -16.32 5.73
CA LEU A 107 12.75 -15.91 4.47
C LEU A 107 11.86 -14.68 4.63
N LYS A 108 11.17 -14.55 5.77
CA LYS A 108 10.37 -13.35 6.08
C LYS A 108 11.26 -12.14 6.31
N ASN A 109 12.37 -12.32 7.04
CA ASN A 109 13.35 -11.25 7.27
C ASN A 109 13.95 -10.73 5.97
N ARG A 110 14.10 -11.60 4.96
CA ARG A 110 14.52 -11.23 3.59
C ARG A 110 13.42 -10.59 2.75
N GLY A 111 12.23 -10.35 3.31
CA GLY A 111 11.15 -9.62 2.67
C GLY A 111 10.19 -10.49 1.84
N LEU A 112 10.27 -11.82 1.92
CA LEU A 112 9.26 -12.67 1.29
C LEU A 112 7.96 -12.62 2.09
N SER A 113 6.85 -12.40 1.39
CA SER A 113 5.54 -12.44 2.04
C SER A 113 5.16 -13.86 2.46
N THR A 114 4.39 -13.99 3.54
CA THR A 114 3.81 -15.26 4.01
C THR A 114 3.11 -16.03 2.87
N ARG A 115 2.49 -15.32 1.92
CA ARG A 115 1.83 -15.94 0.76
C ARG A 115 2.82 -16.50 -0.26
N GLN A 116 3.92 -15.79 -0.52
CA GLN A 116 4.97 -16.29 -1.41
C GLN A 116 5.59 -17.54 -0.82
N ILE A 117 5.96 -17.50 0.46
CA ILE A 117 6.56 -18.62 1.16
C ILE A 117 5.62 -19.83 1.12
N ALA A 118 4.36 -19.68 1.56
CA ALA A 118 3.41 -20.80 1.58
C ALA A 118 3.19 -21.43 0.19
N ARG A 119 3.05 -20.59 -0.84
CA ARG A 119 2.82 -21.08 -2.21
C ARG A 119 4.04 -21.73 -2.84
N LEU A 120 5.24 -21.18 -2.62
CA LEU A 120 6.47 -21.67 -3.26
C LEU A 120 7.04 -22.91 -2.54
N THR A 121 6.86 -22.99 -1.22
CA THR A 121 7.36 -24.11 -0.42
C THR A 121 6.34 -25.23 -0.25
N GLY A 122 5.06 -24.96 -0.50
CA GLY A 122 3.95 -25.90 -0.24
C GLY A 122 3.60 -26.06 1.25
N ILE A 123 4.25 -25.29 2.13
CA ILE A 123 3.95 -25.29 3.56
C ILE A 123 2.65 -24.53 3.81
N GLY A 124 1.80 -25.08 4.68
CA GLY A 124 0.52 -24.48 5.02
C GLY A 124 0.67 -23.04 5.50
N ARG A 125 -0.15 -22.12 4.96
CA ARG A 125 -0.10 -20.68 5.29
C ARG A 125 -0.20 -20.41 6.79
N SER A 126 -0.99 -21.20 7.52
CA SER A 126 -1.15 -21.08 8.97
C SER A 126 0.15 -21.35 9.73
N ILE A 127 0.95 -22.32 9.28
CA ILE A 127 2.27 -22.64 9.85
C ILE A 127 3.20 -21.46 9.63
N VAL A 128 3.34 -21.01 8.38
CA VAL A 128 4.22 -19.88 8.02
C VAL A 128 3.81 -18.62 8.80
N MET A 129 2.51 -18.36 8.97
CA MET A 129 2.02 -17.16 9.65
C MET A 129 2.29 -17.16 11.17
N LYS A 130 2.34 -18.33 11.80
CA LYS A 130 2.52 -18.46 13.25
C LYS A 130 3.96 -18.21 13.71
N LEU A 131 4.93 -18.46 12.83
CA LEU A 131 6.36 -18.21 13.05
C LEU A 131 6.70 -16.73 12.97
#